data_AF-E9RZA0-F1
#
_entry.id   AF-E9RZA0-F1
#
_cell.length_a   1.000
_cell.length_b   1.000
_cell.length_c   1.000
_cell.angle_alpha   90.00
_cell.angle_beta   90.00
_cell.angle_gamma   90.00
#
_symmetry.space_group_name_H-M   'P 1'
#
loop_
_entity.id
_entity.type
_entity.pdbx_description
1 polymer ?
#
loop_
_entity_poly.entity_id
_entity_poly.type
_entity_poly.pdbx_seq_one_letter_code
_entity_poly.pdbx_strand_id
1 'polypeptide(L)'
;MSNQKFEGAVTGKEGSYKDRTLLLENRCEVFFHIEGEQIYVDQTPEGAEAGIWYIEQREEYAVQPAKTSTVYLKSGQPLGKNRIYYLPRGMEIWIASRKNSFLLE
;
A
#
# COMPACT_ATOMS: atom_id res chain seq x y z
N MET A 1 18.44 -9.26 -19.57
CA MET A 1 18.22 -8.55 -18.30
C MET A 1 17.09 -7.58 -18.56
N SER A 2 15.91 -7.84 -18.02
CA SER A 2 14.77 -6.92 -18.13
C SER A 2 15.11 -5.65 -17.35
N ASN A 3 15.17 -4.50 -18.03
CA ASN A 3 15.15 -3.19 -17.38
C ASN A 3 13.73 -3.01 -16.79
N GLN A 4 13.50 -3.54 -15.59
CA GLN A 4 12.30 -3.17 -14.83
C GLN A 4 12.44 -1.70 -14.46
N LYS A 5 11.59 -0.87 -15.05
CA LYS A 5 11.46 0.53 -14.73
C LYS A 5 10.50 0.60 -13.55
N PHE A 6 10.96 1.19 -12.45
CA PHE A 6 10.12 1.45 -11.27
C PHE A 6 9.75 2.92 -11.27
N GLU A 7 8.48 3.22 -11.00
CA GLU A 7 7.96 4.58 -11.05
C GLU A 7 7.39 5.06 -9.71
N GLY A 8 7.01 4.15 -8.82
CA GLY A 8 6.56 4.47 -7.47
C GLY A 8 7.32 3.69 -6.40
N ALA A 9 7.16 4.10 -5.15
CA ALA A 9 7.68 3.44 -3.99
C ALA A 9 6.69 3.49 -2.81
N VAL A 10 6.65 2.41 -2.03
CA VAL A 10 5.94 2.37 -0.74
C VAL A 10 6.94 2.00 0.34
N THR A 11 7.20 2.92 1.27
CA THR A 11 8.24 2.75 2.30
C THR A 11 7.60 2.55 3.67
N GLY A 12 7.92 1.43 4.33
CA GLY A 12 7.44 1.18 5.68
C GLY A 12 8.08 2.12 6.70
N LYS A 13 7.24 2.70 7.57
CA LYS A 13 7.65 3.66 8.61
C LYS A 13 7.81 3.01 9.97
N GLU A 14 7.08 1.93 10.22
CA GLU A 14 7.09 1.18 11.48
C GLU A 14 7.00 -0.34 11.24
N GLY A 15 7.11 -1.11 12.32
CA GLY A 15 6.87 -2.56 12.31
C GLY A 15 7.89 -3.35 11.51
N SER A 16 7.45 -4.48 10.95
CA SER A 16 8.31 -5.42 10.20
C SER A 16 8.83 -4.87 8.87
N TYR A 17 8.19 -3.83 8.35
CA TYR A 17 8.56 -3.14 7.10
C TYR A 17 9.31 -1.83 7.33
N LYS A 18 9.65 -1.48 8.59
CA LYS A 18 10.38 -0.26 8.88
C LYS A 18 11.65 -0.15 8.02
N ASP A 19 11.79 0.99 7.35
CA ASP A 19 12.91 1.35 6.46
C ASP A 19 13.04 0.44 5.21
N ARG A 20 12.06 -0.44 4.95
CA ARG A 20 11.98 -1.21 3.71
C ARG A 20 11.14 -0.48 2.68
N THR A 21 11.70 -0.33 1.49
CA THR A 21 11.03 0.29 0.34
C THR A 21 10.61 -0.78 -0.66
N LEU A 22 9.33 -0.78 -1.01
CA LEU A 22 8.76 -1.58 -2.07
C LEU A 22 8.70 -0.74 -3.33
N LEU A 23 9.46 -1.10 -4.35
CA LEU A 23 9.41 -0.43 -5.64
C LEU A 23 8.22 -0.93 -6.44
N LEU A 24 7.42 0.00 -6.97
CA LEU A 24 6.24 -0.28 -7.76
C LEU A 24 6.48 0.06 -9.22
N GLU A 25 6.07 -0.86 -10.08
CA GLU A 25 5.92 -0.62 -11.52
C GLU A 25 4.57 0.04 -11.80
N ASN A 26 4.51 0.86 -12.84
CA ASN A 26 3.30 1.58 -13.23
C ASN A 26 2.14 0.60 -13.48
N ARG A 27 1.04 0.80 -12.73
CA ARG A 27 -0.20 0.00 -12.79
C ARG A 27 -0.03 -1.48 -12.43
N CYS A 28 1.07 -1.84 -11.78
CA CYS A 28 1.24 -3.15 -11.17
C CYS A 28 0.80 -3.07 -9.71
N GLU A 29 -0.24 -3.83 -9.37
CA GLU A 29 -0.80 -3.89 -8.03
C GLU A 29 -0.02 -4.85 -7.15
N VAL A 30 0.32 -4.40 -5.95
CA VAL A 30 0.84 -5.23 -4.87
C VAL A 30 -0.21 -5.36 -3.80
N PHE A 31 -0.29 -6.54 -3.19
CA PHE A 31 -1.28 -6.84 -2.18
C PHE A 31 -0.64 -6.98 -0.82
N PHE A 32 -1.25 -6.35 0.19
CA PHE A 32 -0.83 -6.41 1.58
C PHE A 32 -1.70 -7.41 2.33
N HIS A 33 -1.06 -8.39 2.95
CA HIS A 33 -1.71 -9.49 3.66
C HIS A 33 -1.35 -9.44 5.14
N ILE A 34 -2.25 -9.98 5.97
CA ILE A 34 -2.01 -10.16 7.39
C ILE A 34 -2.16 -11.63 7.75
N GLU A 35 -1.13 -12.17 8.38
CA GLU A 35 -1.14 -13.49 9.01
C GLU A 35 -0.80 -13.31 10.49
N GLY A 36 -1.79 -13.51 11.35
CA GLY A 36 -1.68 -13.18 12.77
C GLY A 36 -1.43 -11.68 12.98
N GLU A 37 -0.28 -11.33 13.57
CA GLU A 37 0.16 -9.93 13.76
C GLU A 37 1.12 -9.44 12.67
N GLN A 38 1.49 -10.30 11.72
CA GLN A 38 2.52 -10.01 10.73
C GLN A 38 1.91 -9.58 9.41
N ILE A 39 2.39 -8.44 8.88
CA ILE A 39 2.10 -8.01 7.53
C ILE A 39 3.14 -8.55 6.56
N TYR A 40 2.71 -8.93 5.35
CA TYR A 40 3.58 -9.25 4.22
C TYR A 40 2.96 -8.75 2.91
N VAL A 41 3.77 -8.73 1.85
CA VAL A 41 3.37 -8.22 0.53
C VAL A 41 3.62 -9.27 -0.55
N ASP A 42 2.64 -9.47 -1.42
CA ASP A 42 2.72 -10.36 -2.57
C ASP A 42 1.97 -9.79 -3.81
N GLN A 43 1.73 -10.64 -4.80
CA GLN A 43 1.07 -10.34 -6.07
C GLN A 43 -0.31 -11.01 -6.22
N THR A 44 -0.83 -11.62 -5.14
CA THR A 44 -2.08 -12.39 -5.15
C THR A 44 -3.19 -11.66 -4.40
N PRO A 45 -4.33 -11.34 -5.04
CA PRO A 45 -5.41 -10.62 -4.37
C PRO A 45 -6.15 -11.45 -3.31
N GLU A 46 -6.06 -12.78 -3.36
CA GLU A 46 -6.83 -13.67 -2.49
C GLU A 46 -6.45 -13.50 -1.01
N GLY A 47 -7.41 -13.04 -0.20
CA GLY A 47 -7.23 -12.89 1.24
C GLY A 47 -6.53 -11.60 1.67
N ALA A 48 -6.12 -10.76 0.72
CA ALA A 48 -5.48 -9.47 0.96
C ALA A 48 -6.34 -8.53 1.84
N GLU A 49 -5.67 -7.65 2.56
CA GLU A 49 -6.30 -6.55 3.30
C GLU A 49 -6.47 -5.30 2.44
N ALA A 50 -5.53 -5.08 1.52
CA ALA A 50 -5.51 -3.96 0.59
C ALA A 50 -4.64 -4.25 -0.62
N GLY A 51 -5.01 -3.68 -1.76
CA GLY A 51 -4.17 -3.56 -2.95
C GLY A 51 -3.70 -2.12 -3.14
N ILE A 52 -2.46 -1.95 -3.59
CA ILE A 52 -1.84 -0.66 -3.87
C ILE A 52 -1.09 -0.72 -5.19
N TRP A 53 -1.30 0.26 -6.06
CA TRP A 53 -0.50 0.45 -7.27
C TRP A 53 -0.23 1.92 -7.53
N TYR A 54 0.84 2.18 -8.27
CA TYR A 54 1.21 3.53 -8.68
C TYR A 54 0.70 3.85 -10.09
N ILE A 55 0.27 5.08 -10.33
CA ILE A 55 -0.21 5.58 -11.63
C ILE A 55 0.69 6.73 -12.08
N GLU A 56 1.65 6.43 -12.96
CA GLU A 56 2.67 7.38 -13.41
C GLU A 56 2.08 8.66 -14.02
N GLN A 57 1.01 8.53 -14.81
CA GLN A 57 0.40 9.69 -15.49
C GLN A 57 -0.25 10.70 -14.54
N ARG A 58 -0.50 10.31 -13.29
CA ARG A 58 -1.16 11.14 -12.27
C ARG A 58 -0.25 11.52 -11.11
N GLU A 59 0.88 10.85 -10.98
CA GLU A 59 1.74 10.92 -9.80
C GLU A 59 1.01 10.57 -8.49
N GLU A 60 0.08 9.62 -8.59
CA GLU A 60 -0.80 9.17 -7.51
C GLU A 60 -0.70 7.66 -7.29
N TYR A 61 -1.00 7.27 -6.06
CA TYR A 61 -1.21 5.89 -5.64
C TYR A 61 -2.69 5.60 -5.60
N ALA A 62 -3.09 4.54 -6.27
CA ALA A 62 -4.40 3.97 -6.06
C ALA A 62 -4.33 2.95 -4.92
N VAL A 63 -5.17 3.16 -3.92
CA VAL A 63 -5.25 2.34 -2.72
C VAL A 63 -6.66 1.78 -2.62
N GLN A 64 -6.79 0.47 -2.62
CA GLN A 64 -8.07 -0.23 -2.55
C GLN A 64 -8.11 -1.16 -1.34
N PRO A 65 -8.88 -0.83 -0.28
CA PRO A 65 -9.09 -1.74 0.84
C PRO A 65 -9.97 -2.91 0.41
N ALA A 66 -9.53 -4.14 0.66
CA ALA A 66 -10.30 -5.35 0.37
C ALA A 66 -11.28 -5.72 1.51
N LYS A 67 -11.05 -5.21 2.73
CA LYS A 67 -11.93 -5.37 3.89
C LYS A 67 -12.24 -4.01 4.53
N THR A 68 -13.27 -3.95 5.36
CA THR A 68 -13.63 -2.74 6.10
C THR A 68 -12.64 -2.50 7.23
N SER A 69 -12.33 -1.24 7.53
CA SER A 69 -11.49 -0.89 8.68
C SER A 69 -10.10 -1.51 8.61
N THR A 70 -9.52 -1.60 7.42
CA THR A 70 -8.15 -2.10 7.22
C THR A 70 -7.20 -0.98 6.81
N VAL A 71 -7.54 -0.16 5.82
CA VAL A 71 -6.67 0.94 5.43
C VAL A 71 -7.17 2.24 6.01
N TYR A 72 -6.24 3.03 6.53
CA TYR A 72 -6.52 4.30 7.14
C TYR A 72 -5.49 5.33 6.70
N LEU A 73 -5.92 6.59 6.62
CA LEU A 73 -5.00 7.71 6.49
C LEU A 73 -4.24 7.92 7.81
N LYS A 74 -3.09 8.61 7.75
CA LYS A 74 -2.33 9.04 8.95
C LYS A 74 -3.20 9.71 10.02
N SER A 75 -4.22 10.47 9.60
CA SER A 75 -5.19 11.13 10.48
C SER A 75 -6.03 10.16 11.31
N GLY A 76 -6.08 8.88 10.94
CA GLY A 76 -6.93 7.85 11.52
C GLY A 76 -8.27 7.69 10.80
N GLN A 77 -8.51 8.43 9.72
CA GLN A 77 -9.71 8.26 8.90
C GLN A 77 -9.65 6.92 8.14
N PRO A 78 -10.67 6.04 8.26
CA PRO A 78 -10.74 4.79 7.51
C PRO A 78 -11.09 5.03 6.04
N LEU A 79 -10.51 4.20 5.17
CA LEU A 79 -10.90 4.08 3.78
C LEU A 79 -11.96 2.98 3.63
N GLY A 80 -12.94 3.21 2.76
CA GLY A 80 -14.06 2.31 2.54
C GLY A 80 -13.67 1.08 1.74
N LYS A 81 -14.15 -0.09 2.17
CA LYS A 81 -13.99 -1.35 1.46
C LYS A 81 -14.40 -1.24 -0.02
N ASN A 82 -13.61 -1.85 -0.90
CA ASN A 82 -13.82 -1.97 -2.34
C ASN A 82 -13.91 -0.63 -3.10
N ARG A 83 -13.47 0.48 -2.48
CA ARG A 83 -13.34 1.78 -3.14
C ARG A 83 -11.87 2.04 -3.46
N ILE A 84 -11.63 2.62 -4.63
CA ILE A 84 -10.29 3.06 -5.03
C ILE A 84 -10.13 4.50 -4.57
N TYR A 85 -9.11 4.75 -3.77
CA TYR A 85 -8.70 6.08 -3.33
C TYR A 85 -7.40 6.46 -4.03
N TYR A 86 -7.41 7.61 -4.70
CA TYR A 86 -6.20 8.16 -5.31
C TYR A 86 -5.54 9.10 -4.31
N LEU A 87 -4.33 8.75 -3.88
CA LEU A 87 -3.57 9.45 -2.87
C LEU A 87 -2.27 10.00 -3.51
N PRO A 88 -1.95 11.28 -3.36
CA PRO A 88 -0.70 11.84 -3.87
C PRO A 88 0.53 11.28 -3.13
N ARG A 89 1.70 11.41 -3.77
CA ARG A 89 3.01 11.21 -3.14
C ARG A 89 3.14 12.04 -1.85
N GLY A 90 3.89 11.51 -0.89
CA GLY A 90 4.10 12.09 0.43
C GLY A 90 3.00 11.78 1.46
N MET A 91 1.91 11.11 1.07
CA MET A 91 0.90 10.67 2.01
C MET A 91 1.33 9.43 2.80
N GLU A 92 0.88 9.35 4.05
CA GLU A 92 1.05 8.17 4.89
C GLU A 92 -0.29 7.48 5.13
N ILE A 93 -0.27 6.16 5.05
CA ILE A 93 -1.37 5.27 5.40
C ILE A 93 -0.91 4.26 6.45
N TRP A 94 -1.85 3.57 7.09
CA TRP A 94 -1.55 2.38 7.87
C TRP A 94 -2.59 1.28 7.61
N ILE A 95 -2.12 0.03 7.67
CA ILE A 95 -2.89 -1.17 7.30
C ILE A 95 -3.11 -2.05 8.54
N ALA A 96 -4.37 -2.12 8.98
CA ALA A 96 -4.94 -2.75 10.17
C ALA A 96 -4.40 -2.26 11.52
N SER A 97 -3.13 -1.89 11.59
CA SER A 97 -2.46 -1.38 12.80
C SER A 97 -1.51 -0.25 12.43
N ARG A 98 -1.36 0.72 13.33
CA ARG A 98 -0.39 1.83 13.16
C ARG A 98 1.06 1.34 13.04
N LYS A 99 1.36 0.15 13.59
CA LYS A 99 2.64 -0.54 13.42
C LYS A 99 2.94 -0.91 11.97
N ASN A 100 1.93 -0.97 11.11
CA ASN A 100 2.04 -1.25 9.68
C ASN A 100 1.78 0.04 8.89
N SER A 101 2.55 1.08 9.19
CA SER A 101 2.46 2.38 8.52
C SER A 101 3.40 2.45 7.33
N PHE A 102 2.94 3.10 6.26
CA PHE A 102 3.64 3.21 4.99
C PHE A 102 3.52 4.62 4.44
N LEU A 103 4.65 5.14 3.93
CA LEU A 103 4.74 6.37 3.15
C LEU A 103 4.66 6.03 1.66
N LEU A 104 3.84 6.78 0.93
CA LEU A 104 3.67 6.67 -0.51
C LEU A 104 4.64 7.64 -1.19
N GLU A 105 5.70 7.17 -1.84
CA GLU A 105 6.84 7.99 -2.28
C GLU A 105 6.97 8.17 -3.78
#